data_AF-A0A4U9XUL8-F1
#
_entry.id   AF-A0A4U9XUL8-F1
#
_cell.length_a   1.000
_cell.length_b   1.000
_cell.length_c   1.000
_cell.angle_alpha   90.00
_cell.angle_beta   90.00
_cell.angle_gamma   90.00
#
_symmetry.space_group_name_H-M   'P 1'
#
loop_
_entity.id
_entity.type
_entity.pdbx_description
1 polymer ?
#
loop_
_entity_poly.entity_id
_entity_poly.type
_entity_poly.pdbx_seq_one_letter_code
_entity_poly.pdbx_strand_id
1 'polypeptide(L)'
;MPIADIVLNHKANGDQKETFYVLKMDPENRQQSLSEPYEIEGWTGFNFLGRKDKYNEFKWHWYHFTGIDYDARHNETGIYMITGDNKGWANQEVVDNEKGNFDYLMFCDIDFKHPEVQEHLREWVWTNVK
;
A
#
# COMPACT_ATOMS: atom_id res chain seq x y z
N MET A 1 32.46 -0.35 -5.63
CA MET A 1 31.55 -1.33 -4.99
C MET A 1 30.15 -1.01 -5.51
N PRO A 2 29.45 -1.94 -6.19
CA PRO A 2 28.08 -1.68 -6.62
C PRO A 2 27.16 -1.61 -5.39
N ILE A 3 26.12 -0.77 -5.47
CA ILE A 3 25.07 -0.62 -4.45
C ILE A 3 23.74 -0.97 -5.13
N ALA A 4 22.88 -1.73 -4.45
CA ALA A 4 21.56 -2.08 -4.93
C ALA A 4 20.53 -1.01 -4.48
N ASP A 5 19.62 -0.65 -5.38
CA ASP A 5 18.46 0.17 -5.06
C ASP A 5 17.35 -0.72 -4.49
N ILE A 6 16.68 -0.25 -3.43
CA ILE A 6 15.65 -0.98 -2.69
C ILE A 6 14.39 -0.10 -2.64
N VAL A 7 13.42 -0.43 -3.49
CA VAL A 7 12.12 0.26 -3.54
C VAL A 7 11.08 -0.56 -2.80
N LEU A 8 10.75 -0.15 -1.58
CA LEU A 8 9.77 -0.82 -0.72
C LEU A 8 8.60 0.08 -0.30
N ASN A 9 8.54 1.33 -0.75
CA ASN A 9 7.43 2.21 -0.38
C ASN A 9 6.09 1.71 -0.92
N HIS A 10 6.06 1.28 -2.18
CA HIS A 10 4.81 1.04 -2.89
C HIS A 10 4.91 -0.11 -3.89
N LYS A 11 3.75 -0.60 -4.31
CA LYS A 11 3.60 -1.53 -5.43
C LYS A 11 2.62 -0.97 -6.46
N ALA A 12 2.95 -1.13 -7.73
CA ALA A 12 2.19 -0.57 -8.84
C ALA A 12 1.61 -1.67 -9.75
N ASN A 13 0.46 -1.39 -10.36
CA ASN A 13 -0.16 -2.20 -11.41
C ASN A 13 -0.52 -3.63 -10.96
N GLY A 14 -1.38 -3.75 -9.95
CA GLY A 14 -1.91 -5.04 -9.50
C GLY A 14 -2.60 -5.83 -10.63
N ASP A 15 -2.57 -7.15 -10.52
CA ASP A 15 -3.14 -8.09 -11.50
C ASP A 15 -4.68 -8.12 -11.45
N GLN A 16 -5.27 -7.77 -10.30
CA GLN A 16 -6.70 -7.90 -10.05
C GLN A 16 -7.22 -6.72 -9.21
N LYS A 17 -8.47 -6.32 -9.50
CA LYS A 17 -9.23 -5.41 -8.65
C LYS A 17 -9.80 -6.13 -7.44
N GLU A 18 -9.72 -5.49 -6.28
CA GLU A 18 -10.39 -5.93 -5.06
C GLU A 18 -11.31 -4.81 -4.55
N THR A 19 -12.31 -5.22 -3.77
CA THR A 19 -13.32 -4.34 -3.21
C THR A 19 -13.10 -4.22 -1.71
N PHE A 20 -12.97 -2.98 -1.22
CA PHE A 20 -12.68 -2.69 0.19
C PHE A 20 -13.12 -1.27 0.56
N TYR A 21 -13.21 -1.01 1.86
CA TYR A 21 -13.65 0.26 2.42
C TYR A 21 -12.49 1.22 2.62
N VAL A 22 -12.70 2.49 2.26
CA VAL A 22 -11.72 3.57 2.40
C VAL A 22 -12.35 4.83 3.01
N LEU A 23 -11.49 5.71 3.49
CA LEU A 23 -11.77 7.13 3.68
C LEU A 23 -11.08 7.91 2.56
N LYS A 24 -11.79 8.86 1.94
CA LYS A 24 -11.16 9.85 1.07
C LYS A 24 -10.50 10.90 1.95
N MET A 25 -9.21 11.14 1.75
CA MET A 25 -8.41 12.06 2.57
C MET A 25 -8.12 13.36 1.81
N ASP A 26 -7.93 14.44 2.56
CA ASP A 26 -7.50 15.73 2.01
C ASP A 26 -6.04 15.63 1.52
N PRO A 27 -5.74 15.91 0.24
CA PRO A 27 -4.38 15.89 -0.29
C PRO A 27 -3.45 16.90 0.40
N GLU A 28 -3.98 18.00 0.94
CA GLU A 28 -3.22 19.05 1.63
C GLU A 28 -3.07 18.78 3.14
N ASN A 29 -3.90 17.89 3.69
CA ASN A 29 -3.82 17.44 5.08
C ASN A 29 -4.35 16.01 5.22
N ARG A 30 -3.48 15.02 5.04
CA ARG A 30 -3.89 13.61 4.95
C ARG A 30 -4.37 12.99 6.27
N GLN A 31 -4.36 13.76 7.36
CA GLN A 31 -5.01 13.40 8.61
C GLN A 31 -6.50 13.77 8.63
N GLN A 32 -6.96 14.57 7.68
CA GLN A 32 -8.34 15.02 7.56
C GLN A 32 -9.09 14.16 6.53
N SER A 33 -10.12 13.46 6.97
CA SER A 33 -11.05 12.78 6.06
C SER A 33 -12.02 13.79 5.43
N LEU A 34 -12.27 13.63 4.13
CA LEU A 34 -13.25 14.34 3.34
C LEU A 34 -14.55 13.53 3.15
N SER A 35 -14.59 12.30 3.64
CA SER A 35 -15.74 11.40 3.53
C SER A 35 -15.91 10.58 4.80
N GLU A 36 -17.11 9.99 4.95
CA GLU A 36 -17.34 8.80 5.75
C GLU A 36 -16.75 7.55 5.04
N PRO A 37 -16.59 6.40 5.72
CA PRO A 37 -16.15 5.16 5.07
C PRO A 37 -17.08 4.73 3.94
N TYR A 38 -16.53 4.40 2.79
CA TYR A 38 -17.28 3.88 1.64
C TYR A 38 -16.44 2.90 0.82
N GLU A 39 -17.11 2.13 -0.01
CA GLU A 39 -16.50 1.03 -0.75
C GLU A 39 -16.02 1.47 -2.14
N ILE A 40 -14.78 1.12 -2.47
CA ILE A 40 -14.15 1.37 -3.78
C ILE A 40 -13.67 0.08 -4.43
N GLU A 41 -13.17 0.18 -5.66
CA GLU A 41 -12.35 -0.87 -6.27
C GLU A 41 -10.91 -0.39 -6.49
N GLY A 42 -9.92 -1.16 -6.03
CA GLY A 42 -8.50 -0.85 -6.20
C GLY A 42 -7.70 -1.99 -6.83
N TRP A 43 -6.65 -1.67 -7.59
CA TRP A 43 -5.73 -2.64 -8.21
C TRP A 43 -4.71 -3.18 -7.19
N THR A 44 -5.20 -3.88 -6.18
CA THR A 44 -4.40 -4.32 -5.01
C THR A 44 -4.09 -5.82 -5.01
N GLY A 45 -4.69 -6.62 -5.90
CA GLY A 45 -4.40 -8.05 -6.01
C GLY A 45 -3.13 -8.30 -6.82
N PHE A 46 -2.04 -8.75 -6.19
CA PHE A 46 -0.81 -9.16 -6.89
C PHE A 46 -0.61 -10.67 -6.79
N ASN A 47 -0.79 -11.35 -7.92
CA ASN A 47 -0.80 -12.80 -8.06
C ASN A 47 0.47 -13.34 -8.73
N PHE A 48 1.14 -12.53 -9.56
CA PHE A 48 2.40 -12.88 -10.24
C PHE A 48 2.33 -14.22 -11.01
N LEU A 49 1.25 -14.47 -11.76
CA LEU A 49 0.99 -15.78 -12.39
C LEU A 49 2.17 -16.30 -13.25
N GLY A 50 2.91 -15.40 -13.88
CA GLY A 50 4.09 -15.75 -14.69
C GLY A 50 5.23 -16.39 -13.90
N ARG A 51 5.38 -16.09 -12.60
CA ARG A 51 6.46 -16.65 -11.77
C ARG A 51 6.16 -18.05 -11.25
N LYS A 52 4.90 -18.49 -11.29
CA LYS A 52 4.44 -19.82 -10.81
C LYS A 52 5.01 -20.18 -9.43
N ASP A 53 4.89 -19.24 -8.50
CA ASP A 53 5.36 -19.36 -7.11
C ASP A 53 6.85 -19.68 -6.92
N LYS A 54 7.65 -19.48 -7.96
CA LYS A 54 9.10 -19.55 -7.84
C LYS A 54 9.58 -18.53 -6.81
N TYR A 55 10.43 -18.98 -5.89
CA TYR A 55 11.02 -18.26 -4.76
C TYR A 55 10.09 -18.00 -3.57
N ASN A 56 8.83 -17.63 -3.79
CA ASN A 56 7.80 -17.54 -2.75
C ASN A 56 6.38 -17.58 -3.34
N GLU A 57 5.43 -18.02 -2.52
CA GLU A 57 4.00 -18.09 -2.86
C GLU A 57 3.20 -16.87 -2.39
N PHE A 58 3.82 -15.91 -1.69
CA PHE A 58 3.16 -14.74 -1.10
C PHE A 58 2.39 -13.91 -2.15
N LYS A 59 1.11 -13.64 -1.88
CA LYS A 59 0.22 -12.83 -2.71
C LYS A 59 -0.13 -11.54 -1.98
N TRP A 60 -0.21 -10.44 -2.72
CA TRP A 60 -0.60 -9.17 -2.13
C TRP A 60 -2.10 -8.94 -2.31
N HIS A 61 -2.71 -8.35 -1.29
CA HIS A 61 -4.13 -8.02 -1.23
C HIS A 61 -4.28 -6.62 -0.63
N TRP A 62 -5.47 -6.03 -0.74
CA TRP A 62 -5.78 -4.70 -0.20
C TRP A 62 -5.37 -4.52 1.27
N TYR A 63 -5.51 -5.56 2.09
CA TYR A 63 -5.14 -5.52 3.51
C TYR A 63 -3.62 -5.53 3.76
N HIS A 64 -2.79 -5.64 2.74
CA HIS A 64 -1.34 -5.42 2.83
C HIS A 64 -0.91 -3.97 2.54
N PHE A 65 -1.88 -3.08 2.32
CA PHE A 65 -1.63 -1.68 1.99
C PHE A 65 -2.33 -0.73 2.97
N THR A 66 -1.81 0.47 3.12
CA THR A 66 -2.36 1.58 3.94
C THR A 66 -3.25 2.50 3.11
N GLY A 67 -2.93 2.69 1.83
CA GLY A 67 -3.69 3.56 0.95
C GLY A 67 -3.42 3.36 -0.54
N ILE A 68 -4.28 3.96 -1.36
CA ILE A 68 -4.15 4.05 -2.82
C ILE A 68 -4.57 5.43 -3.33
N ASP A 69 -4.30 5.73 -4.61
CA ASP A 69 -4.64 7.02 -5.24
C ASP A 69 -5.72 6.95 -6.32
N TYR A 70 -6.26 5.76 -6.61
CA TYR A 70 -7.20 5.59 -7.70
C TYR A 70 -8.34 4.64 -7.35
N ASP A 71 -9.56 5.16 -7.39
CA ASP A 71 -10.79 4.39 -7.30
C ASP A 71 -11.22 3.97 -8.70
N ALA A 72 -11.06 2.68 -9.00
CA ALA A 72 -11.39 2.09 -10.29
C ALA A 72 -12.88 1.84 -10.49
N ARG A 73 -13.71 1.95 -9.45
CA ARG A 73 -15.18 1.84 -9.53
C ARG A 73 -15.78 3.13 -10.06
N HIS A 74 -15.31 4.26 -9.55
CA HIS A 74 -15.82 5.59 -9.91
C HIS A 74 -14.92 6.33 -10.92
N ASN A 75 -13.78 5.73 -11.31
CA ASN A 75 -12.79 6.32 -12.21
C ASN A 75 -12.29 7.68 -11.70
N GLU A 76 -11.85 7.68 -10.45
CA GLU A 76 -11.49 8.89 -9.71
C GLU A 76 -10.09 8.78 -9.12
N THR A 77 -9.31 9.86 -9.25
CA THR A 77 -8.03 10.02 -8.55
C THR A 77 -8.24 10.82 -7.26
N GLY A 78 -7.62 10.36 -6.18
CA GLY A 78 -7.68 10.98 -4.88
C GLY A 78 -6.58 10.45 -3.96
N ILE A 79 -6.72 10.65 -2.66
CA ILE A 79 -5.94 9.93 -1.65
C ILE A 79 -6.95 9.13 -0.84
N TYR A 80 -6.84 7.80 -0.89
CA TYR A 80 -7.77 6.90 -0.25
C TYR A 80 -7.03 6.09 0.82
N MET A 81 -7.40 6.30 2.08
CA MET A 81 -6.88 5.52 3.20
C MET A 81 -7.74 4.28 3.38
N ILE A 82 -7.12 3.10 3.32
CA ILE A 82 -7.79 1.82 3.55
C ILE A 82 -8.21 1.73 5.01
N THR A 83 -9.46 1.30 5.25
CA THR A 83 -10.01 1.11 6.60
C THR A 83 -9.91 -0.35 7.02
N GLY A 84 -9.85 -0.61 8.34
CA GLY A 84 -9.75 -1.95 8.91
C GLY A 84 -8.93 -1.96 10.19
N ASP A 85 -8.75 -3.15 10.76
CA ASP A 85 -7.99 -3.33 12.00
C ASP A 85 -6.52 -2.90 11.81
N ASN A 86 -6.01 -2.10 12.75
CA ASN A 86 -4.65 -1.54 12.74
C ASN A 86 -4.27 -0.70 11.49
N LYS A 87 -5.26 -0.30 10.68
CA LYS A 87 -5.07 0.56 9.51
C LYS A 87 -4.92 2.03 9.89
N GLY A 88 -4.38 2.80 8.95
CA GLY A 88 -4.04 4.21 9.10
C GLY A 88 -2.58 4.47 8.77
N TRP A 89 -2.27 5.73 8.48
CA TRP A 89 -0.91 6.18 8.16
C TRP A 89 0.08 5.85 9.27
N ALA A 90 1.36 5.77 8.89
CA ALA A 90 2.48 5.70 9.83
C ALA A 90 2.43 6.86 10.84
N ASN A 91 3.02 6.66 12.01
CA ASN A 91 3.09 7.70 13.03
C ASN A 91 3.82 8.93 12.45
N GLN A 92 3.23 10.12 12.62
CA GLN A 92 3.80 11.40 12.17
C GLN A 92 5.23 11.64 12.68
N GLU A 93 5.61 11.06 13.82
CA GLU A 93 6.98 11.20 14.35
C GLU A 93 8.05 10.48 13.51
N VAL A 94 7.65 9.56 12.61
CA VAL A 94 8.57 8.76 11.80
C VAL A 94 8.49 9.05 10.30
N VAL A 95 7.61 9.97 9.88
CA VAL A 95 7.46 10.42 8.48
C VAL A 95 7.52 11.95 8.41
N ASP A 96 7.71 12.50 7.21
CA ASP A 96 7.67 13.95 7.05
C ASP A 96 6.26 14.50 7.39
N ASN A 97 6.22 15.65 8.03
CA ASN A 97 4.99 16.35 8.41
C ASN A 97 4.42 17.21 7.28
N GLU A 98 5.10 17.31 6.13
CA GLU A 98 4.51 17.89 4.93
C GLU A 98 3.13 17.24 4.63
N LYS A 99 2.17 18.07 4.22
CA LYS A 99 0.77 17.66 3.98
C LYS A 99 0.10 16.98 5.19
N GLY A 100 0.55 17.29 6.40
CA GLY A 100 0.09 16.70 7.66
C GLY A 100 0.70 15.33 7.96
N ASN A 101 0.83 14.44 6.97
CA ASN A 101 1.49 13.15 7.08
C ASN A 101 1.91 12.65 5.68
N PHE A 102 3.22 12.57 5.41
CA PHE A 102 3.73 12.17 4.09
C PHE A 102 4.05 10.67 3.96
N ASP A 103 3.30 9.79 4.65
CA ASP A 103 3.41 8.34 4.50
C ASP A 103 3.02 7.90 3.07
N TYR A 104 1.84 8.33 2.61
CA TYR A 104 1.39 8.00 1.26
C TYR A 104 2.17 8.74 0.16
N LEU A 105 2.78 8.05 -0.79
CA LEU A 105 3.41 8.71 -1.94
C LEU A 105 2.63 8.49 -3.25
N MET A 106 2.45 7.22 -3.65
CA MET A 106 1.81 6.82 -4.90
C MET A 106 1.50 5.31 -4.93
N PHE A 107 0.61 4.89 -5.84
CA PHE A 107 0.22 3.49 -6.07
C PHE A 107 -0.35 2.79 -4.82
N CYS A 108 -0.04 1.51 -4.60
CA CYS A 108 -0.45 0.79 -3.39
C CYS A 108 0.64 0.93 -2.32
N ASP A 109 0.37 1.76 -1.31
CA ASP A 109 1.30 2.11 -0.24
C ASP A 109 1.40 0.97 0.79
N ILE A 110 2.61 0.47 1.05
CA ILE A 110 2.80 -0.80 1.78
C ILE A 110 2.56 -0.60 3.29
N ASP A 111 1.73 -1.47 3.87
CA ASP A 111 1.52 -1.50 5.32
C ASP A 111 2.63 -2.27 6.05
N PHE A 112 3.67 -1.54 6.47
CA PHE A 112 4.78 -2.11 7.23
C PHE A 112 4.41 -2.58 8.65
N LYS A 113 3.20 -2.29 9.15
CA LYS A 113 2.70 -2.82 10.41
C LYS A 113 2.10 -4.22 10.24
N HIS A 114 1.79 -4.64 9.00
CA HIS A 114 1.17 -5.93 8.74
C HIS A 114 2.17 -7.08 8.94
N PRO A 115 1.86 -8.08 9.80
CA PRO A 115 2.83 -9.13 10.15
C PRO A 115 3.27 -9.96 8.94
N GLU A 116 2.35 -10.27 8.01
CA GLU A 116 2.69 -11.02 6.81
C GLU A 116 3.61 -10.23 5.86
N VAL A 117 3.47 -8.90 5.81
CA VAL A 117 4.35 -8.02 5.03
C VAL A 117 5.75 -8.02 5.63
N GLN A 118 5.86 -7.88 6.95
CA GLN A 118 7.15 -7.90 7.65
C GLN A 118 7.90 -9.22 7.44
N GLU A 119 7.20 -10.35 7.55
CA GLU A 119 7.80 -11.67 7.30
C GLU A 119 8.28 -11.78 5.86
N HIS A 120 7.41 -11.46 4.91
CA HIS A 120 7.73 -11.56 3.49
C HIS A 120 8.92 -10.69 3.08
N LEU A 121 9.00 -9.46 3.57
CA LEU A 121 10.13 -8.57 3.26
C LEU A 121 11.44 -9.06 3.88
N ARG A 122 11.41 -9.65 5.07
CA ARG A 122 12.60 -10.26 5.69
C ARG A 122 13.13 -11.41 4.84
N GLU A 123 12.25 -12.29 4.38
CA GLU A 123 12.59 -13.39 3.48
C GLU A 123 13.17 -12.88 2.14
N TRP A 124 12.57 -11.82 1.59
CA TRP A 124 13.02 -11.23 0.33
C TRP A 124 14.43 -10.65 0.46
N VAL A 125 14.73 -9.89 1.52
CA VAL A 125 16.08 -9.34 1.77
C VAL A 125 17.09 -10.45 1.93
N TRP A 126 16.79 -11.47 2.75
CA TRP A 126 17.70 -12.61 2.98
C TRP A 126 18.05 -13.36 1.69
N THR A 127 17.11 -13.43 0.76
CA THR A 127 17.27 -14.14 -0.51
C THR A 127 18.03 -13.32 -1.55
N ASN A 128 17.85 -12.00 -1.59
CA ASN A 128 18.26 -11.16 -2.72
C ASN A 128 19.35 -10.12 -2.41
N VAL A 129 19.61 -9.79 -1.15
CA VAL A 129 20.50 -8.69 -0.74
C VAL A 129 21.71 -9.23 0.04
N LYS A 130 22.50 -10.09 -0.60
CA LYS A 130 23.78 -10.61 -0.06
C LYS A 130 24.98 -9.82 -0.56
#